data_AF-A0A640KX01-F1
#
_entry.id   AF-A0A640KX01-F1
#
_cell.length_a   1.000
_cell.length_b   1.000
_cell.length_c   1.000
_cell.angle_alpha   90.00
_cell.angle_beta   90.00
_cell.angle_gamma   90.00
#
_symmetry.space_group_name_H-M   'P 1'
#
loop_
_entity.id
_entity.type
_entity.pdbx_description
1 polymer ?
#
loop_
_entity_poly.entity_id
_entity_poly.type
_entity_poly.pdbx_seq_one_letter_code
_entity_poly.pdbx_strand_id
1 'polypeptide(L)'
;MSSSAQAAIAKKSSSTLQSLIVEPLMNIAHKIEVHSVKKMQAMEPSMAEWIKAQEAAGADAATISRQRFLREQRQLMSYRVVRFFEECRYIASGQYYKNYNIGCFLQDTRFATQALFIFLMAVMVGRRSVYPPISPNSPLAIALDHKVNPNY
;
A
#
# COMPACT_ATOMS: atom_id res chain seq x y z
N MET A 1 35.86 36.93 -26.66
CA MET A 1 35.70 37.13 -25.20
C MET A 1 34.32 36.61 -24.78
N SER A 2 34.18 35.30 -24.49
CA SER A 2 32.84 34.72 -24.18
C SER A 2 32.85 33.55 -23.19
N SER A 3 33.99 33.24 -22.54
CA SER A 3 34.15 32.00 -21.75
C SER A 3 33.88 32.16 -20.26
N SER A 4 34.02 33.36 -19.69
CA SER A 4 33.90 33.60 -18.24
C SER A 4 32.46 33.78 -17.77
N ALA A 5 31.60 34.40 -18.59
CA ALA A 5 30.21 34.66 -18.24
C ALA A 5 29.36 33.37 -18.23
N GLN A 6 29.59 32.45 -19.16
CA GLN A 6 28.87 31.17 -19.22
C GLN A 6 29.25 30.23 -18.05
N ALA A 7 30.51 30.23 -17.63
CA ALA A 7 30.97 29.48 -16.46
C ALA A 7 30.39 30.02 -15.13
N ALA A 8 30.23 31.34 -15.00
CA ALA A 8 29.64 31.96 -13.82
C ALA A 8 28.13 31.69 -13.70
N ILE A 9 27.40 31.66 -14.83
CA ILE A 9 25.96 31.36 -14.85
C ILE A 9 25.69 29.89 -14.52
N ALA A 10 26.51 28.96 -15.03
CA ALA A 10 26.41 27.53 -14.67
C ALA A 10 26.70 27.27 -13.18
N LYS A 11 27.70 27.94 -12.60
CA LYS A 11 28.03 27.85 -11.17
C LYS A 11 26.93 28.43 -10.28
N LYS A 12 26.33 29.55 -10.68
CA LYS A 12 25.24 30.21 -9.94
C LYS A 12 23.95 29.38 -10.00
N SER A 13 23.62 28.81 -11.16
CA SER A 13 22.49 27.88 -11.35
C SER A 13 22.63 26.61 -10.51
N SER A 14 23.82 25.98 -10.51
CA SER A 14 24.14 24.83 -9.65
C SER A 14 24.01 25.17 -8.16
N SER A 15 24.48 26.35 -7.74
CA SER A 15 24.35 26.85 -6.36
C SER A 15 22.89 27.08 -5.96
N THR A 16 22.06 27.62 -6.85
CA THR A 16 20.62 27.83 -6.58
C THR A 16 19.81 26.54 -6.57
N LEU A 17 20.10 25.57 -7.45
CA LEU A 17 19.45 24.25 -7.39
C LEU A 17 19.87 23.48 -6.13
N GLN A 18 21.13 23.62 -5.72
CA GLN A 18 21.64 23.03 -4.50
C GLN A 18 20.96 23.62 -3.26
N SER A 19 20.79 24.93 -3.17
CA SER A 19 20.14 25.56 -2.02
C SER A 19 18.61 25.46 -2.03
N LEU A 20 17.96 25.46 -3.21
CA LEU A 20 16.50 25.44 -3.29
C LEU A 20 15.90 24.03 -3.31
N ILE A 21 16.66 23.02 -3.72
CA ILE A 21 16.13 21.65 -3.88
C ILE A 21 16.93 20.66 -3.03
N VAL A 22 18.26 20.66 -3.15
CA VAL A 22 19.09 19.66 -2.47
C VAL A 22 19.09 19.88 -0.96
N GLU A 23 19.34 21.10 -0.48
CA GLU A 23 19.33 21.43 0.95
C GLU A 23 18.00 21.10 1.65
N PRO A 24 16.81 21.50 1.15
CA PRO A 24 15.57 21.12 1.80
C PRO A 24 15.30 19.63 1.75
N LEU A 25 15.63 18.93 0.66
CA LEU A 25 15.50 17.47 0.59
C LEU A 25 16.43 16.77 1.58
N MET A 26 17.68 17.21 1.70
CA MET A 26 18.65 16.65 2.66
C MET A 26 18.24 16.93 4.10
N ASN A 27 17.71 18.12 4.39
CA ASN A 27 17.18 18.46 5.71
C ASN A 27 15.96 17.58 6.07
N ILE A 28 15.08 17.28 5.12
CA ILE A 28 13.96 16.36 5.32
C ILE A 28 14.47 14.94 5.53
N ALA A 29 15.37 14.46 4.67
CA ALA A 29 15.97 13.14 4.79
C ALA A 29 16.66 12.95 6.14
N HIS A 30 17.42 13.95 6.59
CA HIS A 30 18.09 13.93 7.89
C HIS A 30 17.10 13.92 9.06
N LYS A 31 16.01 14.70 8.99
CA LYS A 31 14.93 14.64 10.00
C LYS A 31 14.29 13.25 10.07
N ILE A 32 14.04 12.63 8.92
CA ILE A 32 13.49 11.28 8.83
C ILE A 32 14.49 10.26 9.40
N GLU A 33 15.76 10.39 9.07
CA GLU A 33 16.84 9.53 9.57
C GLU A 33 16.95 9.61 11.10
N VAL A 34 17.09 10.82 11.66
CA VAL A 34 17.17 11.04 13.12
C VAL A 34 15.95 10.48 13.83
N HIS A 35 14.75 10.69 13.27
CA HIS A 35 13.52 10.12 13.82
C HIS A 35 13.52 8.58 13.77
N SER A 36 14.01 8.00 12.68
CA SER A 36 14.06 6.55 12.49
C SER A 36 15.08 5.89 13.42
N VAL A 37 16.26 6.49 13.60
CA VAL A 37 17.28 6.05 14.56
C VAL A 37 16.71 6.06 15.97
N LYS A 38 16.00 7.13 16.36
CA LYS A 38 15.34 7.20 17.67
C LYS A 38 14.31 6.10 17.87
N LYS A 39 13.55 5.75 16.82
CA LYS A 39 12.60 4.62 16.87
C LYS A 39 13.30 3.26 16.95
N MET A 40 14.43 3.08 16.26
CA MET A 40 15.22 1.86 16.36
C MET A 40 15.82 1.67 17.75
N GLN A 41 16.20 2.76 18.43
CA GLN A 41 16.66 2.71 19.82
C GLN A 41 15.56 2.34 20.82
N ALA A 42 14.31 2.72 20.52
CA ALA A 42 13.14 2.34 21.30
C ALA A 42 12.54 1.00 20.87
N MET A 43 13.22 0.26 19.99
CA MET A 43 12.73 -1.04 19.52
C MET A 43 12.87 -2.09 20.62
N GLU A 44 11.98 -3.07 20.57
CA GLU A 44 11.97 -4.21 21.49
C GLU A 44 13.32 -4.98 21.41
N PRO A 45 13.91 -5.33 22.56
CA PRO A 45 15.31 -5.79 22.62
C PRO A 45 15.54 -7.07 21.81
N SER A 46 14.59 -8.02 21.78
CA SER A 46 14.78 -9.26 21.03
C SER A 46 14.83 -9.04 19.52
N MET A 47 14.02 -8.12 18.99
CA MET A 47 14.06 -7.71 17.60
C MET A 47 15.38 -6.99 17.27
N ALA A 48 15.91 -6.17 18.20
CA ALA A 48 17.15 -5.43 17.99
C ALA A 48 18.37 -6.35 17.92
N GLU A 49 18.42 -7.37 18.79
CA GLU A 49 19.43 -8.42 18.75
C GLU A 49 19.35 -9.24 17.46
N TRP A 50 18.14 -9.58 17.03
CA TRP A 50 17.95 -10.31 15.78
C TRP A 50 18.42 -9.51 14.55
N ILE A 51 18.10 -8.22 14.45
CA ILE A 51 18.58 -7.35 13.36
C ILE A 51 20.10 -7.30 13.35
N LYS A 52 20.73 -7.07 14.52
CA LYS A 52 22.20 -7.04 14.63
C LYS A 52 22.84 -8.36 14.21
N ALA A 53 22.24 -9.50 14.55
CA ALA A 53 22.72 -10.81 14.14
C ALA A 53 22.64 -11.02 12.61
N GLN A 54 21.56 -10.53 11.96
CA GLN A 54 21.45 -10.60 10.50
C GLN A 54 22.41 -9.64 9.79
N GLU A 55 22.58 -8.43 10.33
CA GLU A 55 23.53 -7.44 9.82
C GLU A 55 24.98 -7.95 9.94
N ALA A 56 25.32 -8.60 11.06
CA ALA A 56 26.62 -9.27 11.25
C ALA A 56 26.85 -10.43 10.26
N ALA A 57 25.78 -11.09 9.79
CA ALA A 57 25.83 -12.11 8.75
C ALA A 57 25.88 -11.52 7.32
N GLY A 58 25.89 -10.19 7.17
CA GLY A 58 25.86 -9.50 5.88
C GLY A 58 24.51 -9.57 5.16
N ALA A 59 23.43 -9.92 5.87
CA ALA A 59 22.12 -10.12 5.29
C ALA A 59 21.13 -9.04 5.72
N ASP A 60 20.27 -8.61 4.79
CA ASP A 60 19.20 -7.65 5.09
C ASP A 60 18.05 -8.33 5.87
N ALA A 61 17.91 -7.92 7.12
CA ALA A 61 16.86 -8.36 8.03
C ALA A 61 15.45 -8.15 7.45
N ALA A 62 15.20 -7.07 6.72
CA ALA A 62 13.90 -6.79 6.13
C ALA A 62 13.56 -7.82 5.02
N THR A 63 14.52 -8.11 4.16
CA THR A 63 14.38 -9.13 3.10
C THR A 63 14.16 -10.52 3.68
N ILE A 64 14.92 -10.91 4.71
CA ILE A 64 14.76 -12.23 5.36
C ILE A 64 13.39 -12.35 6.02
N SER A 65 12.96 -11.31 6.75
CA SER A 65 11.64 -11.26 7.39
C SER A 65 10.52 -11.41 6.37
N ARG A 66 10.60 -10.68 5.24
CA ARG A 66 9.65 -10.81 4.13
C ARG A 66 9.59 -12.23 3.58
N GLN A 67 10.74 -12.86 3.34
CA GLN A 67 10.78 -14.23 2.83
C GLN A 67 10.18 -15.23 3.82
N ARG A 68 10.49 -15.10 5.11
CA ARG A 68 9.87 -15.90 6.17
C ARG A 68 8.35 -15.75 6.16
N PHE A 69 7.88 -14.50 6.18
CA PHE A 69 6.44 -14.21 6.13
C PHE A 69 5.76 -14.84 4.91
N LEU A 70 6.33 -14.70 3.71
CA LEU A 70 5.75 -15.30 2.50
C LEU A 70 5.70 -16.83 2.56
N ARG A 71 6.73 -17.49 3.09
CA ARG A 71 6.75 -18.94 3.27
C ARG A 71 5.67 -19.39 4.26
N GLU A 72 5.55 -18.70 5.39
CA GLU A 72 4.54 -18.98 6.40
C GLU A 72 3.13 -18.74 5.85
N GLN A 73 2.89 -17.63 5.16
CA GLN A 73 1.60 -17.36 4.51
C GLN A 73 1.23 -18.46 3.52
N ARG A 74 2.20 -18.95 2.72
CA ARG A 74 1.97 -20.06 1.78
C ARG A 74 1.54 -21.35 2.49
N GLN A 75 2.19 -21.69 3.60
CA GLN A 75 1.80 -22.86 4.40
C GLN A 75 0.43 -22.69 5.05
N LEU A 76 0.15 -21.48 5.55
CA LEU A 76 -1.13 -21.13 6.15
C LEU A 76 -2.29 -21.12 5.14
N MET A 77 -2.05 -21.03 3.83
CA MET A 77 -3.12 -21.07 2.83
C MET A 77 -3.91 -22.38 2.90
N SER A 78 -3.23 -23.52 3.00
CA SER A 78 -3.90 -24.83 3.11
C SER A 78 -4.74 -24.92 4.38
N TYR A 79 -4.18 -24.45 5.51
CA TYR A 79 -4.90 -24.35 6.77
C TYR A 79 -6.15 -23.47 6.64
N ARG A 80 -6.03 -22.29 6.01
CA ARG A 80 -7.15 -21.36 5.79
C ARG A 80 -8.26 -21.98 4.95
N VAL A 81 -7.93 -22.78 3.94
CA VAL A 81 -8.93 -23.48 3.11
C VAL A 81 -9.69 -24.51 3.95
N VAL A 82 -8.98 -25.34 4.71
CA VAL A 82 -9.62 -26.32 5.60
C VAL A 82 -10.52 -25.61 6.61
N ARG A 83 -9.99 -24.57 7.25
CA ARG A 83 -10.72 -23.77 8.23
C ARG A 83 -11.98 -23.13 7.64
N PHE A 84 -11.91 -22.62 6.41
CA PHE A 84 -13.06 -22.06 5.71
C PHE A 84 -14.18 -23.11 5.53
N PHE A 85 -13.85 -24.33 5.10
CA PHE A 85 -14.85 -25.39 4.96
C PHE A 85 -15.43 -25.84 6.31
N GLU A 86 -14.61 -25.90 7.36
CA GLU A 86 -15.09 -26.15 8.73
C GLU A 86 -16.09 -25.08 9.18
N GLU A 87 -15.77 -23.81 8.95
CA GLU A 87 -16.64 -22.68 9.28
C GLU A 87 -17.95 -22.71 8.47
N CYS A 88 -17.88 -22.99 7.16
CA CYS A 88 -19.07 -23.18 6.33
C CYS A 88 -19.96 -24.32 6.84
N ARG A 89 -19.37 -25.46 7.22
CA ARG A 89 -20.11 -26.58 7.82
C ARG A 89 -20.72 -26.19 9.15
N TYR A 90 -20.01 -25.43 9.98
CA TYR A 90 -20.50 -24.97 11.27
C TYR A 90 -21.70 -24.02 11.10
N ILE A 91 -21.64 -23.09 10.15
CA ILE A 91 -22.76 -22.21 9.81
C ILE A 91 -23.93 -23.03 9.26
N ALA A 92 -23.68 -23.92 8.30
CA ALA A 92 -24.71 -24.77 7.69
C ALA A 92 -25.39 -25.72 8.69
N SER A 93 -24.68 -26.13 9.75
CA SER A 93 -25.22 -26.98 10.82
C SER A 93 -26.23 -26.26 11.74
N GLY A 94 -26.36 -24.94 11.61
CA GLY A 94 -27.23 -24.12 12.46
C GLY A 94 -26.72 -23.91 13.89
N GLN A 95 -25.65 -24.60 14.30
CA GLN A 95 -25.05 -24.44 15.63
C GLN A 95 -24.48 -23.04 15.85
N TYR A 96 -23.99 -22.40 14.79
CA TYR A 96 -23.52 -21.01 14.80
C TYR A 96 -24.55 -20.03 15.40
N TYR A 97 -25.81 -20.18 15.04
CA TYR A 97 -26.88 -19.25 15.43
C TYR A 97 -27.40 -19.48 16.85
N LYS A 98 -27.08 -20.62 17.49
CA LYS A 98 -27.61 -20.95 18.82
C LYS A 98 -27.02 -20.08 19.94
N ASN A 99 -25.76 -19.67 19.79
CA ASN A 99 -25.04 -18.82 20.75
C ASN A 99 -24.65 -17.47 20.12
N TYR A 100 -25.53 -16.93 19.27
CA TYR A 100 -25.25 -15.70 18.55
C TYR A 100 -25.18 -14.51 19.50
N ASN A 101 -24.11 -13.72 19.41
CA ASN A 101 -23.90 -12.55 20.24
C ASN A 101 -23.46 -11.33 19.41
N ILE A 102 -23.31 -10.18 20.07
CA ILE A 102 -22.91 -8.92 19.42
C ILE A 102 -21.51 -9.03 18.78
N GLY A 103 -20.61 -9.82 19.34
CA GLY A 103 -19.29 -10.08 18.75
C GLY A 103 -19.40 -10.83 17.41
N CYS A 104 -20.25 -11.85 17.34
CA CYS A 104 -20.56 -12.55 16.09
C CYS A 104 -21.16 -11.60 15.05
N PHE A 105 -22.08 -10.72 15.46
CA PHE A 105 -22.66 -9.70 14.59
C PHE A 105 -21.62 -8.73 14.00
N LEU A 106 -20.68 -8.26 14.82
CA LEU A 106 -19.59 -7.40 14.33
C LEU A 106 -18.68 -8.14 13.34
N GLN A 107 -18.41 -9.42 13.58
CA GLN A 107 -17.62 -10.25 12.69
C GLN A 107 -18.34 -10.49 11.35
N ASP A 108 -19.63 -10.81 11.37
CA ASP A 108 -20.45 -10.97 10.17
C ASP A 108 -20.54 -9.66 9.37
N THR A 109 -20.71 -8.53 10.05
CA THR A 109 -20.74 -7.20 9.42
C THR A 109 -19.41 -6.88 8.75
N ARG A 110 -18.28 -7.20 9.40
CA ARG A 110 -16.95 -7.04 8.81
C ARG A 110 -16.77 -7.94 7.59
N PHE A 111 -17.22 -9.18 7.65
CA PHE A 111 -17.19 -10.09 6.50
C PHE A 111 -18.06 -9.56 5.35
N ALA A 112 -19.28 -9.12 5.63
CA ALA A 112 -20.20 -8.58 4.62
C ALA A 112 -19.65 -7.32 3.94
N THR A 113 -19.06 -6.40 4.70
CA THR A 113 -18.43 -5.18 4.15
C THR A 113 -17.21 -5.51 3.28
N GLN A 114 -16.39 -6.48 3.68
CA GLN A 114 -15.28 -6.95 2.85
C GLN A 114 -15.76 -7.64 1.57
N ALA A 115 -16.80 -8.48 1.65
CA ALA A 115 -17.40 -9.13 0.51
C ALA A 115 -18.00 -8.11 -0.48
N LEU A 116 -18.70 -7.09 0.03
CA LEU A 116 -19.22 -5.99 -0.77
C LEU A 116 -18.10 -5.23 -1.49
N PHE A 117 -17.00 -4.94 -0.79
CA PHE A 117 -15.86 -4.27 -1.40
C PHE A 117 -15.26 -5.10 -2.54
N ILE A 118 -15.04 -6.40 -2.33
CA ILE A 118 -14.55 -7.31 -3.37
C ILE A 118 -15.51 -7.35 -4.56
N PHE A 119 -16.82 -7.40 -4.29
CA PHE A 119 -17.85 -7.34 -5.32
C PHE A 119 -17.74 -6.06 -6.16
N LEU A 120 -17.63 -4.88 -5.54
CA LEU A 120 -17.46 -3.61 -6.25
C LEU A 120 -16.19 -3.60 -7.11
N MET A 121 -15.07 -4.10 -6.58
CA MET A 121 -13.82 -4.24 -7.34
C MET A 121 -14.00 -5.18 -8.54
N ALA A 122 -14.67 -6.32 -8.36
CA ALA A 122 -14.94 -7.27 -9.44
C ALA A 122 -15.83 -6.66 -10.52
N VAL A 123 -16.86 -5.88 -10.15
CA VAL A 123 -17.71 -5.15 -11.10
C VAL A 123 -16.91 -4.12 -11.89
N MET A 124 -16.02 -3.36 -11.24
CA MET A 124 -15.15 -2.40 -11.94
C MET A 124 -14.19 -3.10 -12.92
N VAL A 125 -13.62 -4.24 -12.53
CA VAL A 125 -12.76 -5.05 -13.41
C VAL A 125 -13.55 -5.62 -14.59
N GLY A 126 -14.74 -6.19 -14.34
CA GLY A 126 -15.60 -6.75 -15.38
C GLY A 126 -16.06 -5.68 -16.39
N ARG A 127 -16.36 -4.48 -15.90
CA ARG A 127 -16.68 -3.30 -16.73
C ARG A 127 -15.45 -2.70 -17.43
N ARG A 128 -14.23 -3.04 -16.99
CA ARG A 128 -12.96 -2.39 -17.40
C ARG A 128 -12.96 -0.87 -17.23
N SER A 129 -13.79 -0.36 -16.32
CA SER A 129 -13.89 1.06 -16.00
C SER A 129 -14.26 1.25 -14.54
N VAL A 130 -13.54 2.16 -13.88
CA VAL A 130 -13.85 2.64 -12.53
C VAL A 130 -15.18 3.40 -12.54
N TYR A 131 -15.43 4.17 -13.60
CA TYR A 131 -16.66 4.95 -13.75
C TYR A 131 -17.84 4.06 -14.16
N PRO A 132 -19.05 4.35 -13.62
CA PRO A 132 -20.26 3.71 -14.10
C PRO A 132 -20.46 3.96 -15.60
N PRO A 133 -21.12 3.04 -16.33
CA PRO A 133 -21.47 3.29 -17.72
C PRO A 133 -22.34 4.53 -17.76
N ILE A 134 -21.88 5.54 -18.51
CA ILE A 134 -22.66 6.74 -18.77
C ILE A 134 -23.79 6.31 -19.71
N SER A 135 -25.05 6.62 -19.36
CA SER A 135 -26.15 6.30 -20.27
C SER A 135 -25.97 7.10 -21.56
N PRO A 136 -26.23 6.48 -22.74
CA PRO A 136 -25.97 7.12 -24.03
C PRO A 136 -26.79 8.40 -24.22
N ASN A 137 -27.93 8.52 -23.52
CA ASN A 137 -28.81 9.69 -23.57
C ASN A 137 -28.55 10.70 -22.44
N SER A 138 -27.50 10.53 -21.63
CA SER A 138 -27.19 11.51 -20.59
C SER A 138 -26.54 12.76 -21.18
N PRO A 139 -26.78 13.96 -20.61
CA PRO A 139 -26.11 15.19 -21.03
C PRO A 139 -24.57 15.10 -20.97
N LEU A 140 -24.04 14.23 -20.10
CA LEU A 140 -22.60 13.94 -19.99
C LEU A 140 -22.05 13.18 -21.20
N ALA A 141 -22.78 12.20 -21.74
CA ALA A 141 -22.36 11.46 -22.93
C ALA A 141 -22.28 12.40 -24.15
N ILE A 142 -23.29 13.25 -24.34
CA ILE A 142 -23.35 14.24 -25.43
C ILE A 142 -22.20 15.26 -25.30
N ALA A 143 -21.91 15.72 -24.08
CA ALA A 143 -20.81 16.65 -23.84
C ALA A 143 -19.42 16.03 -24.06
N LEU A 144 -19.26 14.72 -23.85
CA LEU A 144 -18.02 13.99 -24.14
C LEU A 144 -17.82 13.78 -25.65
N ASP A 145 -18.90 13.54 -26.40
CA ASP A 145 -18.86 13.33 -27.86
C ASP A 145 -18.53 14.63 -28.62
N HIS A 146 -19.00 15.77 -28.12
CA HIS A 146 -18.73 17.08 -28.72
C HIS A 146 -17.45 17.77 -28.20
N LYS A 147 -16.77 17.20 -27.21
CA LYS A 147 -15.49 17.74 -26.71
C LYS A 147 -14.34 17.27 -27.59
N VAL A 148 -14.13 17.95 -28.71
CA VAL A 148 -12.87 17.84 -29.47
C VAL A 148 -11.75 18.35 -28.57
N ASN A 149 -10.80 17.48 -28.24
CA ASN A 149 -9.57 17.87 -27.57
C ASN A 149 -8.78 18.77 -28.53
N PRO A 150 -8.55 20.07 -28.26
CA PRO A 150 -7.86 20.96 -29.19
C PRO A 150 -6.36 20.61 -29.39
N ASN A 151 -5.84 19.61 -28.68
CA ASN A 151 -4.48 19.11 -28.79
C ASN A 151 -4.35 17.76 -29.54
N TYR A 152 -5.41 17.28 -30.21
CA TYR A 152 -5.34 16.20 -31.21
C TYR A 152 -6.13 16.56 -32.46
#